data_AF-A0AAV6XMS1-F1
#
_entry.id   AF-A0AAV6XMS1-F1
#
_cell.length_a   1.000
_cell.length_b   1.000
_cell.length_c   1.000
_cell.angle_alpha   90.00
_cell.angle_beta   90.00
_cell.angle_gamma   90.00
#
_symmetry.space_group_name_H-M   'P 1'
#
loop_
_entity.id
_entity.type
_entity.pdbx_description
1 polymer ?
#
loop_
_entity_poly.entity_id
_entity_poly.type
_entity_poly.pdbx_seq_one_letter_code
_entity_poly.pdbx_strand_id
1 'polypeptide(L)'
;MYCPIDILNWCKVLKYNKKELLGIVQLKFIGIHGMDEWILQSIGEKWRLWKQRLKVKYLKPDMPFEYLVKNTDERVIEEQWKGLLTFWLSEEGKLMAQKNLDDFAHVGMGSHLQTYLRKYLLVKLVFE
;
A
#
# COMPACT_ATOMS: atom_id res chain seq x y z
N MET A 1 -13.42 -4.00 4.41
CA MET A 1 -12.30 -3.28 3.76
C MET A 1 -11.77 -4.10 2.59
N TYR A 2 -11.80 -3.55 1.37
CA TYR A 2 -11.42 -4.30 0.14
C TYR A 2 -9.92 -4.54 0.02
N CYS A 3 -9.08 -3.67 0.58
CA CYS A 3 -7.62 -3.73 0.52
C CYS A 3 -7.01 -3.89 1.92
N PRO A 4 -7.04 -5.08 2.55
CA PRO A 4 -6.44 -5.29 3.87
C PRO A 4 -4.95 -4.90 3.86
N ILE A 5 -4.50 -4.14 4.85
CA ILE A 5 -3.12 -3.60 4.86
C ILE A 5 -2.12 -4.49 5.57
N ASP A 6 -2.60 -5.33 6.48
CA ASP A 6 -1.84 -6.36 7.20
C ASP A 6 -1.29 -7.45 6.28
N ILE A 7 -1.84 -7.59 5.08
CA ILE A 7 -1.22 -8.40 4.04
C ILE A 7 0.10 -7.78 3.59
N LEU A 8 1.19 -8.54 3.66
CA LEU A 8 2.52 -8.04 3.33
C LEU A 8 2.67 -7.74 1.83
N ASN A 9 2.19 -8.64 0.97
CA ASN A 9 2.37 -8.57 -0.48
C ASN A 9 1.03 -8.53 -1.24
N TRP A 10 0.92 -7.64 -2.23
CA TRP A 10 -0.29 -7.50 -3.07
C TRP A 10 -0.69 -8.81 -3.76
N CYS A 11 0.29 -9.65 -4.12
CA CYS A 11 0.04 -10.96 -4.73
C CYS A 11 -0.72 -11.89 -3.78
N LYS A 12 -0.64 -11.67 -2.45
CA LYS A 12 -1.33 -12.45 -1.41
C LYS A 12 -2.73 -11.94 -1.06
N VAL A 13 -3.12 -10.76 -1.55
CA VAL A 13 -4.50 -10.27 -1.41
C VAL A 13 -5.44 -11.22 -2.17
N LEU A 14 -6.51 -11.66 -1.50
CA LEU A 14 -7.44 -12.66 -2.03
C LEU A 14 -8.03 -12.23 -3.38
N LYS A 15 -8.26 -13.21 -4.25
CA LYS A 15 -8.83 -12.96 -5.59
C LYS A 15 -10.22 -12.30 -5.51
N TYR A 16 -11.02 -12.66 -4.50
CA TYR A 16 -12.32 -12.05 -4.24
C TYR A 16 -12.20 -10.54 -4.04
N ASN A 17 -11.33 -10.09 -3.13
CA ASN A 17 -11.04 -8.67 -2.90
C ASN A 17 -10.65 -7.93 -4.18
N LYS A 18 -9.80 -8.54 -5.01
CA LYS A 18 -9.37 -7.96 -6.29
C LYS A 18 -10.52 -7.83 -7.29
N LYS A 19 -11.41 -8.83 -7.34
CA LYS A 19 -12.60 -8.80 -8.20
C LYS A 19 -13.58 -7.71 -7.77
N GLU A 20 -13.83 -7.57 -6.48
CA GLU A 20 -14.69 -6.49 -5.95
C GLU A 20 -14.13 -5.10 -6.29
N LEU A 21 -12.81 -4.91 -6.13
CA LEU A 21 -12.15 -3.65 -6.50
C LEU A 21 -12.24 -3.35 -8.00
N LEU A 22 -12.06 -4.37 -8.85
CA LEU A 22 -12.26 -4.23 -10.29
C LEU A 22 -13.69 -3.80 -10.61
N GLY A 23 -14.68 -4.43 -9.99
CA GLY A 23 -16.09 -4.06 -10.16
C GLY A 23 -16.36 -2.60 -9.79
N ILE A 24 -15.84 -2.13 -8.65
CA ILE A 24 -15.97 -0.74 -8.21
C ILE A 24 -15.38 0.23 -9.24
N VAL A 25 -14.20 -0.09 -9.78
CA VAL A 25 -13.52 0.76 -10.76
C VAL A 25 -14.31 0.77 -12.08
N GLN A 26 -14.71 -0.41 -12.58
CA GLN A 26 -15.52 -0.55 -13.80
C GLN A 26 -16.89 0.13 -13.72
N LEU A 27 -17.51 0.20 -12.53
CA LEU A 27 -18.76 0.94 -12.33
C LEU A 27 -18.58 2.46 -12.36
N LYS A 28 -17.40 2.95 -11.95
CA LYS A 28 -17.11 4.39 -11.86
C LYS A 28 -16.56 4.99 -13.16
N PHE A 29 -15.96 4.16 -14.01
CA PHE A 29 -15.28 4.63 -15.22
C PHE A 29 -15.83 3.91 -16.46
N ILE A 30 -16.21 4.69 -17.46
CA ILE A 30 -16.67 4.17 -18.75
C ILE A 30 -15.45 3.83 -19.62
N GLY A 31 -15.49 2.72 -20.34
CA GLY A 31 -14.49 2.39 -21.38
C GLY A 31 -13.21 1.70 -20.90
N ILE A 32 -13.18 1.22 -19.66
CA ILE A 32 -12.02 0.51 -19.08
C ILE A 32 -12.16 -1.03 -19.10
N HIS A 33 -13.14 -1.54 -19.85
CA HIS A 33 -13.34 -2.98 -20.01
C HIS A 33 -12.11 -3.61 -20.70
N GLY A 34 -11.66 -4.77 -20.19
CA GLY A 34 -10.48 -5.46 -20.71
C GLY A 34 -9.13 -4.94 -20.17
N MET A 35 -9.14 -3.92 -19.29
CA MET A 35 -7.92 -3.38 -18.67
C MET A 35 -7.66 -3.95 -17.27
N ASP A 36 -8.28 -5.07 -16.92
CA ASP A 36 -8.32 -5.62 -15.55
C ASP A 36 -6.91 -5.81 -14.95
N GLU A 37 -5.97 -6.34 -15.74
CA GLU A 37 -4.59 -6.52 -15.28
C GLU A 37 -3.94 -5.19 -14.93
N TRP A 38 -4.04 -4.20 -15.82
CA TRP A 38 -3.48 -2.86 -15.60
C TRP A 38 -4.12 -2.17 -14.39
N ILE A 39 -5.44 -2.30 -14.22
CA ILE A 39 -6.17 -1.75 -13.08
C ILE A 39 -5.65 -2.39 -11.78
N LEU A 40 -5.53 -3.72 -11.72
CA LEU A 40 -5.04 -4.43 -10.54
C LEU A 40 -3.56 -4.10 -10.23
N GLN A 41 -2.73 -3.92 -11.25
CA GLN A 41 -1.35 -3.47 -11.07
C GLN A 41 -1.31 -2.06 -10.45
N SER A 42 -2.12 -1.14 -10.98
CA SER A 42 -2.24 0.24 -10.49
C SER A 42 -2.74 0.30 -9.04
N ILE A 43 -3.80 -0.45 -8.71
CA ILE A 43 -4.31 -0.56 -7.34
C ILE A 43 -3.24 -1.12 -6.40
N GLY A 44 -2.57 -2.19 -6.80
CA GLY A 44 -1.49 -2.78 -6.00
C GLY A 44 -0.34 -1.81 -5.73
N GLU A 45 0.01 -0.99 -6.71
CA GLU A 45 1.00 0.08 -6.53
C GLU A 45 0.52 1.14 -5.53
N LYS A 46 -0.72 1.64 -5.67
CA LYS A 46 -1.28 2.63 -4.75
C LYS A 46 -1.40 2.10 -3.32
N TRP A 47 -1.80 0.84 -3.18
CA TRP A 47 -1.86 0.17 -1.90
C TRP A 47 -0.48 0.09 -1.23
N ARG A 48 0.59 -0.27 -1.97
CA ARG A 48 1.97 -0.25 -1.44
C ARG A 48 2.41 1.16 -1.03
N LEU A 49 2.16 2.17 -1.87
CA LEU A 49 2.49 3.57 -1.57
C LEU A 49 1.73 4.08 -0.34
N TRP A 50 0.48 3.69 -0.16
CA TRP A 50 -0.29 4.06 1.02
C TRP A 50 0.30 3.44 2.30
N LYS A 51 0.64 2.14 2.29
CA LYS A 51 1.35 1.50 3.42
C LYS A 51 2.67 2.20 3.76
N GLN A 52 3.43 2.59 2.74
CA GLN A 52 4.67 3.36 2.93
C GLN A 52 4.39 4.74 3.57
N ARG A 53 3.37 5.46 3.11
CA ARG A 53 2.96 6.76 3.71
C ARG A 53 2.55 6.60 5.16
N LEU A 54 1.77 5.56 5.48
CA LEU A 54 1.40 5.25 6.86
C LEU A 54 2.66 5.01 7.71
N LYS A 55 3.57 4.17 7.23
CA LYS A 55 4.85 3.89 7.91
C LYS A 55 5.62 5.19 8.19
N VAL A 56 5.88 6.01 7.18
CA VAL A 56 6.65 7.27 7.35
C VAL A 56 5.95 8.25 8.30
N LYS A 57 4.63 8.36 8.21
CA LYS A 57 3.86 9.34 9.01
C LYS A 57 3.73 8.91 10.47
N TYR A 58 3.40 7.63 10.71
CA TYR A 58 2.95 7.16 12.02
C TYR A 58 3.97 6.26 12.75
N LEU A 59 4.90 5.59 12.05
CA LEU A 59 5.96 4.82 12.72
C LEU A 59 7.02 5.78 13.26
N LYS A 60 6.93 6.09 14.56
CA LYS A 60 7.90 6.92 15.28
C LYS A 60 8.79 6.00 16.13
N PRO A 61 10.09 5.84 15.79
CA PRO A 61 10.99 4.92 16.47
C PRO A 61 11.12 5.16 17.99
N ASP A 62 10.99 6.42 18.41
CA ASP A 62 11.18 6.83 19.80
C ASP A 62 9.91 6.67 20.67
N MET A 63 8.79 6.26 20.07
CA MET A 63 7.51 6.13 20.78
C MET A 63 7.23 4.68 21.18
N PRO A 64 6.56 4.46 22.33
CA PRO A 64 6.22 3.11 22.77
C PRO A 64 5.21 2.44 21.84
N PHE A 65 5.24 1.11 21.76
CA PHE A 65 4.37 0.33 20.88
C PHE A 65 2.88 0.61 21.07
N GLU A 66 2.41 0.75 22.32
CA GLU A 66 1.02 1.06 22.63
C GLU A 66 0.56 2.40 22.07
N TYR A 67 1.46 3.40 22.06
CA TYR A 67 1.19 4.68 21.42
C TYR A 67 1.07 4.50 19.90
N LEU A 68 1.98 3.75 19.29
CA LEU A 68 1.97 3.52 17.85
C LEU A 68 0.70 2.81 17.38
N VAL A 69 0.19 1.83 18.14
CA VAL A 69 -1.06 1.12 17.81
C VAL A 69 -2.27 2.06 17.78
N LYS A 70 -2.37 2.97 18.76
CA LYS A 70 -3.48 3.94 18.85
C LYS A 70 -3.33 5.12 17.88
N ASN A 71 -2.13 5.34 17.35
CA ASN A 71 -1.80 6.48 16.50
C ASN A 71 -1.67 6.04 15.04
N THR A 72 -2.79 6.10 14.31
CA THR A 72 -2.85 5.83 12.87
C THR A 72 -3.94 6.68 12.21
N ASP A 73 -4.09 6.52 10.90
CA ASP A 73 -5.14 7.16 10.13
C ASP A 73 -6.52 6.53 10.43
N GLU A 74 -7.58 7.32 10.57
CA GLU A 74 -8.92 6.86 10.97
C GLU A 74 -9.52 5.79 10.06
N ARG A 75 -9.06 5.71 8.80
CA ARG A 75 -9.53 4.73 7.81
C ARG A 75 -8.88 3.35 8.01
N VAL A 76 -7.89 3.26 8.88
CA VAL A 76 -7.13 2.04 9.12
C VAL A 76 -7.75 1.28 10.29
N ILE A 77 -8.02 0.00 10.06
CA ILE A 77 -8.45 -0.93 11.11
C ILE A 77 -7.28 -1.17 12.07
N GLU A 78 -7.50 -0.97 13.37
CA GLU A 78 -6.46 -1.03 14.41
C GLU A 78 -5.74 -2.38 14.43
N GLU A 79 -6.47 -3.48 14.31
CA GLU A 79 -5.89 -4.84 14.30
C GLU A 79 -4.95 -5.03 13.11
N GLN A 80 -5.31 -4.49 11.94
CA GLN A 80 -4.47 -4.57 10.75
C GLN A 80 -3.20 -3.71 10.91
N TRP A 81 -3.35 -2.54 11.53
CA TRP A 81 -2.22 -1.67 11.84
C TRP A 81 -1.25 -2.30 12.83
N LYS A 82 -1.77 -2.88 13.91
CA LYS A 82 -0.98 -3.62 14.89
C LYS A 82 -0.19 -4.75 14.23
N GLY A 83 -0.81 -5.52 13.34
CA GLY A 83 -0.12 -6.57 12.57
C GLY A 83 1.05 -6.03 11.73
N LEU A 84 0.86 -4.89 11.05
CA LEU A 84 1.93 -4.23 10.31
C LEU A 84 3.07 -3.72 11.19
N LEU A 85 2.74 -3.09 12.32
CA LEU A 85 3.74 -2.62 13.28
C LEU A 85 4.59 -3.77 13.81
N THR A 86 3.95 -4.87 14.21
CA THR A 86 4.65 -6.08 14.68
C THR A 86 5.60 -6.61 13.60
N PHE A 87 5.17 -6.66 12.34
CA PHE A 87 6.06 -7.08 11.25
C PHE A 87 7.20 -6.09 11.01
N TRP A 88 6.95 -4.78 10.93
CA TRP A 88 8.01 -3.82 10.63
C TRP A 88 9.04 -3.65 11.74
N LEU A 89 8.65 -3.91 12.99
CA LEU A 89 9.55 -3.87 14.15
C LEU A 89 10.25 -5.21 14.41
N SER A 90 9.81 -6.30 13.77
CA SER A 90 10.47 -7.60 13.87
C SER A 90 11.82 -7.61 13.13
N GLU A 91 12.68 -8.55 13.50
CA GLU A 91 13.95 -8.76 12.80
C GLU A 91 13.76 -9.12 11.33
N GLU A 92 12.73 -9.93 11.01
CA GLU A 92 12.37 -10.26 9.62
C GLU A 92 12.03 -9.00 8.81
N GLY A 93 11.23 -8.10 9.37
CA GLY A 93 10.86 -6.85 8.70
C GLY A 93 12.05 -5.93 8.48
N LYS A 94 12.99 -5.86 9.43
CA LYS A 94 14.23 -5.09 9.30
C LYS A 94 15.16 -5.67 8.25
N LEU A 95 15.37 -6.98 8.23
CA LEU A 95 16.18 -7.67 7.22
C LEU A 95 15.62 -7.47 5.81
N MET A 96 14.29 -7.55 5.65
CA MET A 96 13.65 -7.29 4.36
C MET A 96 13.83 -5.82 3.92
N ALA A 97 13.78 -4.88 4.85
CA ALA A 97 14.03 -3.48 4.55
C ALA A 97 15.48 -3.23 4.10
N GLN A 98 16.46 -3.85 4.77
CA GLN A 98 17.87 -3.76 4.41
C GLN A 98 18.12 -4.31 3.01
N LYS A 99 17.60 -5.52 2.72
CA LYS A 99 17.73 -6.12 1.38
C LYS A 99 17.15 -5.22 0.28
N ASN A 100 15.98 -4.61 0.51
CA ASN A 100 15.38 -3.70 -0.47
C ASN A 100 16.23 -2.42 -0.70
N LEU A 101 16.94 -1.95 0.33
CA LEU A 101 17.88 -0.84 0.20
C LEU A 101 19.10 -1.24 -0.63
N ASP A 102 19.64 -2.43 -0.39
CA ASP A 102 20.79 -2.97 -1.12
C ASP A 102 20.41 -3.17 -2.60
N ASP A 103 19.27 -3.81 -2.88
CA ASP A 103 18.72 -4.00 -4.23
C ASP A 103 18.51 -2.65 -4.94
N PHE A 104 18.02 -1.62 -4.24
CA PHE A 104 17.84 -0.27 -4.79
C PHE A 104 19.19 0.40 -5.11
N ALA A 105 20.19 0.24 -4.26
CA ALA A 105 21.54 0.77 -4.52
C ALA A 105 22.19 0.15 -5.77
N HIS A 106 21.77 -1.06 -6.14
CA HIS A 106 22.22 -1.74 -7.36
C HIS A 106 21.47 -1.33 -8.64
N VAL A 107 20.27 -0.74 -8.55
CA VAL A 107 19.41 -0.41 -9.70
C VAL A 107 19.32 1.11 -9.89
N GLY A 108 20.18 1.67 -10.76
CA GLY A 108 20.20 3.10 -11.10
C GLY A 108 18.84 3.66 -11.57
N MET A 109 18.54 4.91 -11.18
CA MET A 109 17.23 5.58 -11.33
C MET A 109 16.75 5.74 -12.79
N GLY A 110 15.47 5.43 -13.04
CA GLY A 110 14.82 5.59 -14.35
C GLY A 110 13.38 6.12 -14.32
N SER A 111 13.23 7.34 -14.85
CA SER A 111 12.05 7.97 -15.50
C SER A 111 11.03 8.76 -14.65
N HIS A 112 11.02 10.08 -14.91
CA HIS A 112 10.31 11.14 -14.19
C HIS A 112 8.96 11.54 -14.82
N LEU A 113 8.51 10.89 -15.90
CA LEU A 113 7.32 11.30 -16.67
C LEU A 113 6.02 10.53 -16.34
N GLN A 114 6.09 9.36 -15.68
CA GLN A 114 4.90 8.65 -15.18
C GLN A 114 4.34 9.25 -13.87
N THR A 115 5.11 10.14 -13.23
CA THR A 115 4.82 10.77 -11.94
C THR A 115 3.61 11.71 -11.97
N TYR A 116 3.32 12.33 -13.12
CA TYR A 116 2.30 13.38 -13.24
C TYR A 116 0.87 12.81 -13.28
N LEU A 117 0.65 11.67 -13.95
CA LEU A 117 -0.64 10.96 -13.96
C LEU A 117 -0.84 10.11 -12.69
N ARG A 118 0.25 9.64 -12.06
CA ARG A 118 0.24 8.92 -10.77
C ARG A 118 -0.31 9.76 -9.61
N LYS A 119 -0.21 11.09 -9.62
CA LYS A 119 -0.56 11.93 -8.47
C LYS A 119 -2.04 12.30 -8.36
N TYR A 120 -2.74 12.50 -9.48
CA TYR A 120 -3.99 13.28 -9.44
C TYR A 120 -5.30 12.48 -9.52
N LEU A 121 -5.35 11.28 -10.12
CA LEU A 121 -6.65 10.61 -10.38
C LEU A 121 -7.08 9.51 -9.38
N LEU A 122 -6.19 8.99 -8.52
CA LEU A 122 -6.52 7.87 -7.61
C LEU A 122 -6.51 8.21 -6.11
N VAL A 123 -5.91 9.34 -5.72
CA VAL A 123 -5.92 9.81 -4.32
C VAL A 123 -7.37 10.10 -3.89
N LYS A 124 -8.18 10.65 -4.80
CA LYS A 124 -9.58 11.03 -4.59
C LYS A 124 -10.61 9.89 -4.50
N LEU A 125 -10.21 8.64 -4.79
CA LEU A 125 -11.16 7.55 -5.04
C LEU A 125 -11.06 6.37 -4.07
N VAL A 126 -9.96 6.28 -3.32
CA VAL A 126 -9.72 5.22 -2.34
C VAL A 126 -9.37 5.80 -0.96
N PHE A 127 -8.89 7.04 -0.92
CA PHE A 127 -8.31 7.67 0.26
C PHE A 127 -8.68 9.17 0.38
N GLU A 128 -9.85 9.56 -0.10
CA GLU A 128 -10.66 10.71 0.32
C GLU A 128 -12.11 10.20 0.34
#